data_AF-A0A6I1VYU2-F1
#
_entry.id   AF-A0A6I1VYU2-F1
#
_cell.length_a   1.000
_cell.length_b   1.000
_cell.length_c   1.000
_cell.angle_alpha   90.00
_cell.angle_beta   90.00
_cell.angle_gamma   90.00
#
_symmetry.space_group_name_H-M   'P 1'
#
loop_
_entity.id
_entity.type
_entity.pdbx_description
1 polymer ?
#
loop_
_entity_poly.entity_id
_entity_poly.type
_entity_poly.pdbx_seq_one_letter_code
_entity_poly.pdbx_strand_id
1 'polypeptide(L)'
;FGAHAVLLSDIPQELVHSDIVISSTASQLPILGKGAVESALKLRKHKPIFMVDIAVPRDIEPEVGELDDVYLYTVDDLHEVVAENLKSRQGAAQAAEELVSIGAEDFMVRLRELAAVDVLKAYRQQGERLRDEELQKALRMMANGSNPQDVLVQLARGLT
;
A
#
# COMPACT_ATOMS: atom_id res chain seq x y z
N PHE A 1 1.13 23.58 -24.37
CA PHE A 1 2.46 23.39 -23.76
C PHE A 1 3.48 23.26 -24.88
N GLY A 2 4.54 24.08 -24.87
CA GLY A 2 5.59 24.06 -25.89
C GLY A 2 6.66 23.00 -25.61
N ALA A 3 6.24 21.78 -25.30
CA ALA A 3 7.14 20.68 -24.98
C ALA A 3 7.45 19.84 -26.23
N HIS A 4 8.66 19.29 -26.29
CA HIS A 4 9.07 18.31 -27.29
C HIS A 4 9.18 16.94 -26.62
N ALA A 5 8.51 15.94 -27.20
CA ALA A 5 8.59 14.57 -26.71
C ALA A 5 9.71 13.82 -27.43
N VAL A 6 10.48 13.06 -26.67
CA VAL A 6 11.62 12.27 -27.16
C VAL A 6 11.48 10.82 -26.71
N LEU A 7 12.18 9.91 -27.39
CA LEU A 7 12.24 8.52 -26.95
C LEU A 7 13.20 8.37 -25.76
N LEU A 8 12.97 7.34 -24.94
CA LEU A 8 13.87 7.02 -23.83
C LEU A 8 15.31 6.73 -24.31
N SER A 9 15.44 6.13 -25.50
CA SER A 9 16.73 5.88 -26.14
C SER A 9 17.51 7.13 -26.51
N ASP A 10 16.81 8.27 -26.63
CA ASP A 10 17.37 9.53 -27.11
C ASP A 10 17.81 10.45 -25.94
N ILE A 11 17.58 10.02 -24.70
CA ILE A 11 17.99 10.75 -23.50
C ILE A 11 19.47 11.18 -23.54
N PRO A 12 20.44 10.31 -23.90
CA PRO A 12 21.85 10.70 -23.93
C PRO A 12 22.13 11.89 -24.87
N GLN A 13 21.41 12.01 -25.98
CA GLN A 13 21.53 13.12 -26.93
C GLN A 13 20.92 14.39 -26.34
N GLU A 14 19.75 14.27 -25.70
CA GLU A 14 19.05 15.40 -25.09
C GLU A 14 19.78 15.98 -23.86
N LEU A 15 20.56 15.15 -23.14
CA LEU A 15 21.42 15.62 -22.05
C LEU A 15 22.40 16.70 -22.52
N VAL A 16 22.87 16.63 -23.77
CA VAL A 16 23.81 17.60 -24.34
C VAL A 16 23.22 19.00 -24.39
N HIS A 17 21.89 19.11 -24.45
CA HIS A 17 21.15 20.37 -24.58
C HIS A 17 20.41 20.78 -23.30
N SER A 18 20.48 19.96 -22.25
CA SER A 18 19.71 20.15 -21.03
C SER A 18 20.56 20.77 -19.91
N ASP A 19 20.16 21.93 -19.39
CA ASP A 19 20.82 22.52 -18.21
C ASP A 19 20.25 21.97 -16.90
N ILE A 20 18.99 21.52 -16.94
CA ILE A 20 18.26 20.92 -15.83
C ILE A 20 17.65 19.60 -16.28
N VAL A 21 17.84 18.54 -15.49
CA VAL A 21 17.21 17.23 -15.68
C VAL A 21 16.38 16.93 -14.44
N ILE A 22 15.10 16.58 -14.64
CA ILE A 22 14.22 16.13 -13.56
C ILE A 22 13.76 14.72 -13.93
N SER A 23 14.05 13.76 -13.06
CA SER A 23 13.70 12.36 -13.26
C SER A 23 12.64 11.90 -12.26
N SER A 24 11.60 11.23 -12.76
CA SER A 24 10.46 10.75 -11.96
C SER A 24 9.81 9.55 -12.64
N THR A 25 10.59 8.52 -12.93
CA THR A 25 10.09 7.31 -13.56
C THR A 25 9.69 6.25 -12.54
N ALA A 26 9.02 5.20 -13.02
CA ALA A 26 8.68 4.01 -12.25
C ALA A 26 9.62 2.83 -12.55
N SER A 27 10.82 3.10 -13.06
CA SER A 27 11.80 2.06 -13.39
C SER A 27 12.29 1.34 -12.14
N GLN A 28 12.57 0.05 -12.26
CA GLN A 28 13.19 -0.73 -11.19
C GLN A 28 14.72 -0.58 -11.16
N LEU A 29 15.30 -0.14 -12.27
CA LEU A 29 16.73 0.07 -12.42
C LEU A 29 17.01 1.51 -12.87
N PRO A 30 18.13 2.11 -12.47
CA PRO A 30 18.54 3.40 -12.98
C PRO A 30 18.56 3.42 -14.52
N ILE A 31 17.91 4.44 -15.09
CA ILE A 31 17.85 4.68 -16.53
C ILE A 31 19.02 5.55 -17.01
N LEU A 32 19.62 6.33 -16.09
CA LEU A 32 20.72 7.23 -16.37
C LEU A 32 21.96 6.79 -15.59
N GLY A 33 22.91 6.21 -16.31
CA GLY A 33 24.19 5.79 -15.73
C GLY A 33 25.32 6.80 -15.91
N LYS A 34 26.37 6.66 -15.08
CA LYS A 34 27.55 7.55 -15.07
C LYS A 34 28.15 7.75 -16.46
N GLY A 35 28.32 6.68 -17.21
CA GLY A 35 28.94 6.74 -18.54
C GLY A 35 28.17 7.61 -19.54
N ALA A 36 26.83 7.54 -19.54
CA ALA A 36 26.00 8.36 -20.42
C ALA A 36 26.11 9.85 -20.07
N VAL A 37 26.08 10.18 -18.78
CA VAL A 37 26.21 11.56 -18.29
C VAL A 37 27.61 12.11 -18.57
N GLU A 38 28.66 11.32 -18.31
CA GLU A 38 30.05 11.73 -18.58
C GLU A 38 30.29 12.00 -20.07
N SER A 39 29.76 11.16 -20.96
CA SER A 39 29.79 11.38 -22.41
C SER A 39 29.07 12.68 -22.79
N ALA A 40 27.91 12.96 -22.21
CA ALA A 40 27.19 14.19 -22.46
C ALA A 40 27.96 15.43 -21.99
N LEU A 41 28.57 15.39 -20.79
CA LEU A 41 29.37 16.50 -20.25
C LEU A 41 30.56 16.87 -21.14
N LYS A 42 31.23 15.87 -21.73
CA LYS A 42 32.32 16.10 -22.70
C LYS A 42 31.82 16.88 -23.92
N LEU A 43 30.65 16.53 -24.46
CA LEU A 43 30.02 17.24 -25.58
C LEU A 43 29.53 18.64 -25.18
N ARG A 44 29.07 18.79 -23.93
CA ARG A 44 28.70 20.07 -23.30
C ARG A 44 29.90 20.97 -23.00
N LYS A 45 31.14 20.51 -23.25
CA LYS A 45 32.38 21.22 -22.89
C LYS A 45 32.45 21.54 -21.39
N HIS A 46 32.05 20.57 -20.55
CA HIS A 46 32.05 20.71 -19.09
C HIS A 46 31.16 21.87 -18.59
N LYS A 47 30.08 22.20 -19.33
CA LYS A 47 29.03 23.06 -18.79
C LYS A 47 28.27 22.29 -17.71
N PRO A 48 28.14 22.84 -16.50
CA PRO A 48 27.43 22.16 -15.43
C PRO A 48 26.00 21.75 -15.79
N ILE A 49 25.52 20.70 -15.13
CA ILE A 49 24.15 20.22 -15.24
C ILE A 49 23.56 20.02 -13.85
N PHE A 50 22.33 20.49 -13.67
CA PHE A 50 21.58 20.32 -12.44
C PHE A 50 20.60 19.17 -12.60
N MET A 51 20.69 18.15 -11.75
CA MET A 51 19.90 16.93 -11.85
C MET A 51 19.10 16.72 -10.58
N VAL A 52 17.80 16.48 -10.71
CA VAL A 52 16.90 16.19 -9.59
C VAL A 52 16.26 14.82 -9.82
N ASP A 53 16.61 13.87 -8.98
CA ASP A 53 16.03 12.53 -8.96
C ASP A 53 14.91 12.46 -7.90
N ILE A 54 13.67 12.53 -8.35
CA ILE A 54 12.49 12.39 -7.48
C ILE A 54 11.87 10.99 -7.54
N ALA A 55 12.56 9.99 -8.11
CA ALA A 55 12.07 8.62 -8.23
C ALA A 55 12.46 7.72 -7.04
N VAL A 56 11.60 6.74 -6.74
CA VAL A 56 11.85 5.68 -5.76
C VAL A 56 11.29 4.36 -6.31
N PRO A 57 12.14 3.39 -6.75
CA PRO A 57 13.61 3.41 -6.78
C PRO A 57 14.22 4.52 -7.67
N ARG A 58 15.47 4.88 -7.41
CA ARG A 58 16.16 6.01 -8.08
C ARG A 58 16.38 5.79 -9.58
N ASP A 59 16.26 6.86 -10.37
CA ASP A 59 16.42 6.83 -11.81
C ASP A 59 17.86 7.05 -12.27
N ILE A 60 18.65 7.78 -11.47
CA ILE A 60 20.01 8.19 -11.80
C ILE A 60 20.97 7.44 -10.90
N GLU A 61 22.00 6.80 -11.46
CA GLU A 61 23.04 6.12 -10.68
C GLU A 61 23.69 7.05 -9.64
N PRO A 62 23.96 6.61 -8.40
CA PRO A 62 24.64 7.41 -7.39
C PRO A 62 25.98 7.98 -7.85
N GLU A 63 26.73 7.21 -8.64
CA GLU A 63 28.06 7.54 -9.13
C GLU A 63 28.08 8.71 -10.12
N VAL A 64 26.91 9.12 -10.63
CA VAL A 64 26.75 10.36 -11.41
C VAL A 64 27.04 11.59 -10.56
N GLY A 65 26.74 11.55 -9.26
CA GLY A 65 27.04 12.64 -8.32
C GLY A 65 28.53 12.83 -8.01
N GLU A 66 29.39 11.91 -8.46
CA GLU A 66 30.85 12.03 -8.34
C GLU A 66 31.49 12.84 -9.48
N LEU A 67 30.70 13.23 -10.50
CA LEU A 67 31.19 14.01 -11.64
C LEU A 67 31.24 15.49 -11.26
N ASP A 68 32.40 16.14 -11.44
CA ASP A 68 32.66 17.53 -11.02
C ASP A 68 31.64 18.55 -11.56
N ASP A 69 31.11 18.32 -12.76
CA ASP A 69 30.17 19.21 -13.44
C ASP A 69 28.69 18.84 -13.21
N VAL A 70 28.39 17.97 -12.24
CA VAL A 70 27.03 17.53 -11.92
C VAL A 70 26.63 17.96 -10.52
N TYR A 71 25.48 18.61 -10.43
CA TYR A 71 24.79 18.86 -9.17
C TYR A 71 23.59 17.92 -9.07
N LEU A 72 23.76 16.77 -8.42
CA LEU A 72 22.72 15.76 -8.25
C LEU A 72 22.03 15.93 -6.90
N TYR A 73 20.72 16.11 -6.93
CA TYR A 73 19.83 16.15 -5.77
C TYR A 73 18.83 15.02 -5.85
N THR A 74 18.53 14.40 -4.72
CA THR A 74 17.56 13.33 -4.58
C THR A 74 16.38 13.77 -3.72
N VAL A 75 15.33 12.95 -3.64
CA VAL A 75 14.22 13.15 -2.68
C VAL A 75 14.75 13.38 -1.26
N ASP A 76 15.83 12.68 -0.88
CA ASP A 76 16.38 12.79 0.47
C ASP A 76 16.97 14.18 0.75
N ASP A 77 17.66 14.76 -0.23
CA ASP A 77 18.28 16.09 -0.12
C ASP A 77 17.23 17.22 -0.09
N LEU A 78 16.06 16.98 -0.69
CA LEU A 78 14.97 17.95 -0.71
C LEU A 78 14.25 18.07 0.66
N HIS A 79 14.44 17.13 1.59
CA HIS A 79 13.80 17.18 2.90
C HIS A 79 14.15 18.44 3.72
N GLU A 80 15.39 18.95 3.62
CA GLU A 80 15.81 20.15 4.36
C GLU A 80 15.03 21.39 3.92
N VAL A 81 14.76 21.53 2.62
CA VAL A 81 13.98 22.64 2.04
C VAL A 81 12.48 22.49 2.37
N VAL A 82 11.99 21.25 2.51
CA VAL A 82 10.61 20.97 2.89
C VAL A 82 10.36 21.33 4.37
N ALA A 83 11.35 21.17 5.25
CA ALA A 83 11.21 21.47 6.67
C ALA A 83 10.89 22.95 6.94
N GLU A 84 11.46 23.88 6.17
CA GLU A 84 11.15 25.32 6.28
C GLU A 84 9.70 25.63 5.85
N ASN A 85 9.18 24.90 4.85
CA ASN A 85 7.79 24.98 4.40
C ASN A 85 6.79 24.32 5.38
N LEU A 86 7.25 23.39 6.22
CA LEU A 86 6.42 22.65 7.16
C LEU A 86 5.74 23.59 8.18
N LYS A 87 6.44 24.63 8.64
CA LYS A 87 5.88 25.63 9.58
C LYS A 87 4.68 26.37 8.99
N SER A 88 4.67 26.62 7.68
CA SER A 88 3.53 27.23 6.99
C SER A 88 2.34 26.28 6.82
N ARG A 89 2.57 24.97 6.92
CA ARG A 89 1.55 23.92 6.68
C ARG A 89 1.02 23.27 7.96
N GLN A 90 1.49 23.66 9.13
CA GLN A 90 1.08 23.08 10.42
C GLN A 90 -0.44 23.11 10.64
N GLY A 91 -1.11 24.21 10.31
CA GLY A 91 -2.58 24.29 10.46
C GLY A 91 -3.34 23.32 9.55
N ALA A 92 -2.87 23.12 8.31
CA ALA A 92 -3.46 22.16 7.39
C ALA A 92 -3.17 20.71 7.82
N ALA A 93 -1.98 20.44 8.35
CA ALA A 93 -1.63 19.15 8.92
C ALA A 93 -2.53 18.79 10.12
N GLN A 94 -2.76 19.74 11.03
CA GLN A 94 -3.64 19.54 12.17
C GLN A 94 -5.09 19.23 11.74
N ALA A 95 -5.61 19.96 10.74
CA ALA A 95 -6.93 19.67 10.18
C ALA A 95 -7.00 18.27 9.54
N ALA A 96 -5.92 17.84 8.86
CA ALA A 96 -5.85 16.50 8.30
C ALA A 96 -5.78 15.41 9.38
N GLU A 97 -5.04 15.63 10.47
CA GLU A 97 -4.98 14.72 11.61
C GLU A 97 -6.36 14.51 12.25
N GLU A 98 -7.14 15.58 12.40
CA GLU A 98 -8.52 15.50 12.93
C GLU A 98 -9.41 14.64 12.02
N LEU A 99 -9.34 14.84 10.69
CA LEU A 99 -10.07 14.02 9.72
C LEU A 99 -9.67 12.54 9.78
N VAL A 100 -8.38 12.25 9.92
CA VAL A 100 -7.87 10.89 10.06
C VAL A 100 -8.36 10.26 11.36
N SER A 101 -8.37 11.01 12.48
CA SER A 101 -8.87 10.53 13.77
C SER A 101 -10.33 10.12 13.70
N ILE A 102 -11.18 10.98 13.12
CA ILE A 102 -12.61 10.69 12.92
C ILE A 102 -12.79 9.43 12.07
N GLY A 103 -12.07 9.35 10.94
CA GLY A 103 -12.15 8.18 10.06
C GLY A 103 -11.66 6.88 10.72
N ALA A 104 -10.64 6.97 11.58
CA ALA A 104 -10.13 5.84 12.33
C ALA A 104 -11.14 5.35 13.39
N GLU A 105 -11.78 6.28 14.12
CA GLU A 105 -12.83 5.94 15.09
C GLU A 105 -14.02 5.24 14.42
N ASP A 106 -14.51 5.80 13.31
CA ASP A 106 -15.60 5.21 12.51
C ASP A 106 -15.23 3.81 11.98
N PHE A 107 -13.98 3.63 11.56
CA PHE A 107 -13.48 2.32 11.15
C PHE A 107 -13.48 1.32 12.32
N MET A 108 -13.02 1.73 13.50
CA MET A 108 -13.00 0.88 14.69
C MET A 108 -14.40 0.51 15.20
N VAL A 109 -15.39 1.37 15.00
CA VAL A 109 -16.80 1.06 15.27
C VAL A 109 -17.28 -0.04 14.32
N ARG A 110 -17.08 0.14 13.00
CA ARG A 110 -17.46 -0.88 12.00
C ARG A 110 -16.76 -2.22 12.23
N LEU A 111 -15.51 -2.21 12.65
CA LEU A 111 -14.77 -3.43 12.97
C LEU A 111 -15.39 -4.21 14.14
N ARG A 112 -15.91 -3.50 15.16
CA ARG A 112 -16.62 -4.11 16.29
C ARG A 112 -17.96 -4.72 15.87
N GLU A 113 -18.67 -4.10 14.93
CA GLU A 113 -19.92 -4.66 14.38
C GLU A 113 -19.69 -6.00 13.68
N LEU A 114 -18.56 -6.15 12.96
CA LEU A 114 -18.20 -7.42 12.33
C LEU A 114 -17.95 -8.55 13.33
N ALA A 115 -17.44 -8.25 14.53
CA ALA A 115 -17.24 -9.26 15.57
C ALA A 115 -18.56 -9.91 16.04
N ALA A 116 -19.68 -9.19 15.99
CA ALA A 116 -20.99 -9.73 16.33
C ALA A 116 -21.47 -10.80 15.33
N VAL A 117 -21.03 -10.72 14.06
CA VAL A 117 -21.37 -11.70 13.03
C VAL A 117 -20.74 -13.06 13.35
N ASP A 118 -19.49 -13.08 13.81
CA ASP A 118 -18.81 -14.33 14.14
C ASP A 118 -19.37 -14.97 15.42
N VAL A 119 -19.77 -14.17 16.41
CA VAL A 119 -20.50 -14.66 17.59
C VAL A 119 -21.84 -15.30 17.17
N LEU A 120 -22.59 -14.65 16.27
CA LEU A 120 -23.86 -15.19 15.77
C LEU A 120 -23.67 -16.50 15.01
N LYS A 121 -22.61 -16.60 14.17
CA LYS A 121 -22.25 -17.84 13.48
C LYS A 121 -21.91 -18.96 14.47
N ALA A 122 -21.09 -18.66 15.48
CA ALA A 122 -20.71 -19.63 16.50
C ALA A 122 -21.94 -20.13 17.29
N TYR A 123 -22.86 -19.23 17.64
CA TYR A 123 -24.10 -19.58 18.32
C TYR A 123 -25.00 -20.49 17.45
N ARG A 124 -25.18 -20.15 16.16
CA ARG A 124 -25.93 -21.01 15.23
C ARG A 124 -25.31 -22.41 15.09
N GLN A 125 -23.99 -22.48 14.92
CA GLN A 125 -23.28 -23.77 14.84
C GLN A 125 -23.42 -24.59 16.12
N GLN A 126 -23.46 -23.95 17.29
CA GLN A 126 -23.72 -24.64 18.55
C GLN A 126 -25.15 -25.21 18.59
N GLY A 127 -26.15 -24.45 18.15
CA GLY A 127 -27.53 -24.92 18.06
C GLY A 127 -27.69 -26.10 17.09
N GLU A 128 -27.04 -26.05 15.93
CA GLU A 128 -27.04 -27.16 14.97
C GLU A 128 -26.38 -28.42 15.53
N ARG A 129 -25.24 -28.29 16.23
CA ARG A 129 -24.59 -29.43 16.90
C ARG A 129 -25.49 -30.09 17.92
N LEU A 130 -26.13 -29.31 18.80
CA LEU A 130 -27.06 -29.85 19.80
C LEU A 130 -28.25 -30.56 19.13
N ARG A 131 -28.81 -29.96 18.07
CA ARG A 131 -29.88 -30.59 17.29
C ARG A 131 -29.44 -31.94 16.72
N ASP A 132 -28.27 -32.00 16.11
CA ASP A 132 -27.77 -33.21 15.47
C ASP A 132 -27.44 -34.30 16.51
N GLU A 133 -26.91 -33.93 17.68
CA GLU A 133 -26.69 -34.84 18.80
C GLU A 133 -27.99 -35.46 19.33
N GLU A 134 -29.02 -34.65 19.56
CA GLU A 134 -30.33 -35.14 20.01
C GLU A 134 -31.00 -36.03 18.95
N LEU A 135 -30.89 -35.67 17.67
CA LEU A 135 -31.37 -36.49 16.57
C LEU A 135 -30.66 -37.86 16.52
N GLN A 136 -29.33 -37.88 16.68
CA GLN A 136 -28.55 -39.12 16.71
C GLN A 136 -28.94 -40.01 17.91
N LYS A 137 -29.18 -39.43 19.08
CA LYS A 137 -29.68 -40.18 20.26
C LYS A 137 -31.04 -40.81 19.95
N ALA A 138 -31.97 -40.05 19.39
CA ALA A 138 -33.30 -40.53 19.02
C ALA A 138 -33.24 -41.68 17.98
N LEU A 139 -32.41 -41.52 16.94
CA LEU A 139 -32.20 -42.56 15.91
C LEU A 139 -31.67 -43.87 16.53
N ARG A 140 -30.71 -43.79 17.47
CA ARG A 140 -30.19 -44.97 18.18
C ARG A 140 -31.26 -45.65 19.02
N MET A 141 -32.09 -44.88 19.72
CA MET A 141 -33.19 -45.44 20.52
C MET A 141 -34.21 -46.18 19.65
N MET A 142 -34.57 -45.61 18.50
CA MET A 142 -35.46 -46.28 17.54
C MET A 142 -34.83 -47.55 16.96
N ALA A 143 -33.55 -47.51 16.58
CA ALA A 143 -32.83 -48.69 16.08
C ALA A 143 -32.77 -49.82 17.11
N ASN A 144 -32.71 -49.48 18.39
CA ASN A 144 -32.74 -50.43 19.51
C ASN A 144 -34.16 -50.90 19.89
N GLY A 145 -35.20 -50.56 19.11
CA GLY A 145 -36.57 -51.03 19.30
C GLY A 145 -37.40 -50.24 20.32
N SER A 146 -36.97 -49.05 20.72
CA SER A 146 -37.75 -48.17 21.61
C SER A 146 -39.03 -47.69 20.90
N ASN A 147 -40.11 -47.46 21.67
CA ASN A 147 -41.37 -46.96 21.12
C ASN A 147 -41.16 -45.59 20.44
N PRO A 148 -41.53 -45.42 19.16
CA PRO A 148 -41.36 -44.17 18.42
C PRO A 148 -42.03 -42.94 19.07
N GLN A 149 -43.19 -43.10 19.73
CA GLN A 149 -43.87 -41.99 20.40
C GLN A 149 -43.05 -41.47 21.58
N ASP A 150 -42.49 -42.36 22.39
CA ASP A 150 -41.68 -41.98 23.55
C ASP A 150 -40.36 -41.31 23.11
N VAL A 151 -39.75 -41.81 22.02
CA VAL A 151 -38.54 -41.23 21.44
C VAL A 151 -38.79 -39.81 20.91
N LEU A 152 -39.91 -39.57 20.24
CA LEU A 152 -40.26 -38.23 19.73
C LEU A 152 -40.53 -37.23 20.86
N VAL A 153 -41.18 -37.66 21.95
CA VAL A 153 -41.37 -36.81 23.14
C VAL A 153 -40.04 -36.45 23.80
N GLN A 154 -39.11 -37.41 23.86
CA GLN A 154 -37.78 -37.18 24.43
C GLN A 154 -36.93 -36.25 23.55
N LEU A 155 -36.95 -36.44 22.23
CA LEU A 155 -36.29 -35.55 21.27
C LEU A 155 -36.84 -34.12 21.38
N ALA A 156 -38.17 -33.95 21.45
CA ALA A 156 -38.80 -32.64 21.58
C ALA A 156 -38.36 -31.92 22.86
N ARG A 157 -38.17 -32.65 23.98
CA ARG A 157 -37.66 -32.09 25.24
C ARG A 157 -36.18 -31.76 25.21
N GLY A 158 -35.37 -32.49 24.43
CA GLY A 158 -33.93 -32.24 24.30
C GLY A 158 -33.60 -31.01 23.43
N LEU A 159 -34.54 -30.58 22.58
CA LEU A 159 -34.38 -29.45 21.65
C LEU A 159 -34.88 -28.10 22.21
N THR A 160 -35.54 -28.10 23.38
CA THR A 160 -36.08 -26.91 24.06
C THR A 160 -35.27 -26.58 25.30
#